data_AF-A0A9R0QEX2-F1
#
_entry.id   AF-A0A9R0QEX2-F1
#
_cell.length_a   1.000
_cell.length_b   1.000
_cell.length_c   1.000
_cell.angle_alpha   90.00
_cell.angle_beta   90.00
_cell.angle_gamma   90.00
#
_symmetry.space_group_name_H-M   'P 1'
#
loop_
_entity.id
_entity.type
_entity.pdbx_description
1 polymer ?
#
loop_
_entity_poly.entity_id
_entity_poly.type
_entity_poly.pdbx_seq_one_letter_code
_entity_poly.pdbx_strand_id
1 'polypeptide(L)'
;MGVQWTPSFRRLSDGAEARPATLQLCCGRRCLVFQIGRAGAGRVPLVLRRFLEDGRVDFVGYNVLSDCSKLSAHYGLRVACPQELRKVTGMGNASMESMAEQVLGWRGVKKAERVGAGNWNVSTLSKKQVRYAAADAFVAYYLGVKCLK
;
A
#
# COMPACT_ATOMS: atom_id res chain seq x y z
N MET A 1 -5.21 -0.24 -1.71
CA MET A 1 -3.99 -1.03 -1.55
C MET A 1 -2.89 -0.18 -0.96
N GLY A 2 -1.83 -0.80 -0.45
CA GLY A 2 -0.62 -0.12 -0.02
C GLY A 2 0.55 -1.10 0.08
N VAL A 3 1.75 -0.56 0.25
CA VAL A 3 2.99 -1.33 0.41
C VAL A 3 3.81 -0.73 1.54
N GLN A 4 4.44 -1.58 2.35
CA GLN A 4 5.42 -1.15 3.34
C GLN A 4 6.74 -1.88 3.13
N TRP A 5 7.83 -1.17 3.36
CA TRP A 5 9.21 -1.64 3.27
C TRP A 5 9.99 -1.18 4.49
N THR A 6 11.11 -1.83 4.78
CA THR A 6 11.99 -1.37 5.86
C THR A 6 12.88 -0.25 5.35
N PRO A 7 12.86 0.96 5.95
CA PRO A 7 13.80 2.02 5.58
C PRO A 7 15.25 1.56 5.83
N SER A 8 16.15 1.89 4.90
CA SER A 8 17.58 1.66 5.10
C SER A 8 18.22 2.89 5.72
N PHE A 9 18.90 2.73 6.87
CA PHE A 9 19.68 3.81 7.49
C PHE A 9 21.03 4.04 6.77
N ARG A 10 21.47 3.09 5.95
CA ARG A 10 22.60 3.29 5.02
C ARG A 10 22.06 3.70 3.66
N ARG A 11 22.74 4.63 3.01
CA ARG A 11 22.46 4.99 1.61
C ARG A 11 22.48 3.69 0.80
N LEU A 12 21.35 3.32 0.22
CA LEU A 12 21.32 2.23 -0.75
C LEU A 12 22.25 2.64 -1.89
N SER A 13 22.92 1.68 -2.53
CA SER A 13 23.71 1.95 -3.75
C SER A 13 22.85 2.74 -4.74
N ASP A 14 23.45 3.63 -5.52
CA ASP A 14 22.71 4.49 -6.45
C ASP A 14 21.76 3.64 -7.32
N GLY A 15 20.46 3.96 -7.27
CA GLY A 15 19.40 3.25 -7.97
C GLY A 15 18.80 2.03 -7.26
N ALA A 16 19.31 1.59 -6.12
CA ALA A 16 18.71 0.49 -5.35
C ALA A 16 17.51 0.99 -4.53
N GLU A 17 16.31 0.46 -4.83
CA GLU A 17 15.09 0.74 -4.08
C GLU A 17 14.91 -0.22 -2.89
N ALA A 18 14.22 0.25 -1.85
CA ALA A 18 13.90 -0.58 -0.70
C ALA A 18 12.90 -1.68 -1.12
N ARG A 19 13.28 -2.93 -0.87
CA ARG A 19 12.46 -4.11 -1.19
C ARG A 19 11.12 -4.06 -0.45
N PRO A 20 9.97 -4.16 -1.16
CA PRO A 20 8.67 -4.26 -0.52
C PRO A 20 8.61 -5.45 0.44
N ALA A 21 8.22 -5.22 1.68
CA ALA A 21 8.11 -6.26 2.70
C ALA A 21 6.66 -6.78 2.80
N THR A 22 5.68 -5.91 2.54
CA THR A 22 4.25 -6.27 2.60
C THR A 22 3.48 -5.72 1.39
N LEU A 23 2.38 -6.38 1.05
CA LEU A 23 1.31 -5.89 0.18
C LEU A 23 0.02 -5.86 1.01
N GLN A 24 -0.67 -4.72 1.04
CA GLN A 24 -1.94 -4.59 1.72
C GLN A 24 -3.08 -4.39 0.72
N LEU A 25 -4.17 -5.13 0.93
CA LEU A 25 -5.39 -5.04 0.14
C LEU A 25 -6.57 -4.84 1.08
N CYS A 26 -7.53 -4.00 0.68
CA CYS A 26 -8.75 -3.78 1.44
C CYS A 26 -9.95 -3.81 0.50
N CYS A 27 -11.01 -4.49 0.93
CA CYS A 27 -12.31 -4.52 0.27
C CYS A 27 -13.42 -4.46 1.34
N GLY A 28 -14.18 -3.37 1.35
CA GLY A 28 -15.17 -3.09 2.38
C GLY A 28 -14.52 -3.02 3.76
N ARG A 29 -14.92 -3.93 4.65
CA ARG A 29 -14.42 -4.01 6.03
C ARG A 29 -13.31 -5.04 6.25
N ARG A 30 -12.81 -5.67 5.17
CA ARG A 30 -11.81 -6.73 5.23
C ARG A 30 -10.48 -6.26 4.65
N CYS A 31 -9.43 -6.36 5.45
CA CYS A 31 -8.06 -6.06 5.05
C CYS A 31 -7.22 -7.33 5.06
N LEU A 32 -6.43 -7.52 4.01
CA LEU A 32 -5.36 -8.49 3.94
C LEU A 32 -4.02 -7.76 4.04
N VAL A 33 -3.16 -8.18 4.95
CA VAL A 33 -1.76 -7.76 5.02
C VAL A 33 -0.89 -8.98 4.69
N PHE A 34 -0.37 -9.02 3.46
CA PHE A 34 0.44 -10.13 2.97
C PHE A 34 1.93 -9.79 3.08
N GLN A 35 2.71 -10.54 3.86
CA GLN A 35 4.17 -10.37 4.00
C GLN A 35 4.92 -10.89 2.75
N ILE A 36 4.78 -10.19 1.62
CA ILE A 36 5.37 -10.57 0.32
C ILE A 36 6.90 -10.76 0.37
N GLY A 37 7.61 -10.01 1.21
CA GLY A 37 9.05 -10.16 1.40
C GLY A 37 9.45 -11.54 1.92
N ARG A 38 8.56 -12.19 2.67
CA ARG A 38 8.74 -13.52 3.24
C ARG A 38 8.35 -14.65 2.29
N ALA A 39 7.46 -14.39 1.33
CA ALA A 39 7.14 -15.37 0.30
C ALA A 39 8.37 -15.69 -0.56
N GLY A 40 9.18 -14.69 -0.90
CA GLY A 40 10.34 -14.84 -1.78
C GLY A 40 9.97 -14.68 -3.27
N ALA A 41 10.96 -14.36 -4.11
CA ALA A 41 10.75 -14.21 -5.55
C ALA A 41 10.29 -15.55 -6.15
N GLY A 42 9.18 -15.55 -6.89
CA GLY A 42 8.59 -16.74 -7.50
C GLY A 42 7.60 -17.54 -6.65
N ARG A 43 7.37 -17.15 -5.38
CA ARG A 43 6.38 -17.83 -4.50
C ARG A 43 5.15 -17.01 -4.18
N VAL A 44 4.95 -15.89 -4.88
CA VAL A 44 3.68 -15.17 -4.79
C VAL A 44 2.59 -16.05 -5.42
N PRO A 45 1.48 -16.35 -4.71
CA PRO A 45 0.44 -17.23 -5.24
C PRO A 45 -0.12 -16.73 -6.57
N LEU A 46 -0.31 -17.63 -7.54
CA LEU A 46 -0.84 -17.30 -8.87
C LEU A 46 -2.20 -16.60 -8.80
N VAL A 47 -3.03 -16.96 -7.83
CA VAL A 47 -4.33 -16.30 -7.59
C VAL A 47 -4.16 -14.82 -7.27
N LEU A 48 -3.15 -14.46 -6.46
CA LEU A 48 -2.87 -13.06 -6.12
C LEU A 48 -2.32 -12.30 -7.33
N ARG A 49 -1.44 -12.92 -8.13
CA ARG A 49 -0.97 -12.32 -9.38
C ARG A 49 -2.12 -12.04 -10.34
N ARG A 50 -2.97 -13.04 -10.61
CA ARG A 50 -4.14 -12.89 -11.49
C ARG A 50 -5.09 -11.81 -10.99
N PHE A 51 -5.30 -11.73 -9.67
CA PHE A 51 -6.15 -10.70 -9.08
C PHE A 51 -5.58 -9.29 -9.30
N LEU A 52 -4.27 -9.07 -9.09
CA LEU A 52 -3.63 -7.78 -9.33
C LEU A 52 -3.65 -7.37 -10.81
N GLU A 53 -3.64 -8.35 -11.72
CA GLU A 53 -3.68 -8.15 -13.17
C GLU A 53 -5.11 -8.08 -13.74
N ASP A 54 -6.15 -8.17 -12.90
CA ASP A 54 -7.54 -8.08 -13.35
C ASP A 54 -7.90 -6.63 -13.69
N GLY A 55 -8.10 -6.33 -14.97
CA GLY A 55 -8.45 -5.00 -15.47
C GLY A 55 -9.83 -4.48 -15.04
N ARG A 56 -10.62 -5.30 -14.34
CA ARG A 56 -11.93 -4.92 -13.79
C ARG A 56 -11.84 -4.41 -12.34
N VAL A 57 -10.65 -4.42 -11.74
CA VAL A 57 -10.45 -4.06 -10.34
C VAL A 57 -9.54 -2.84 -10.23
N ASP A 58 -10.09 -1.73 -9.71
CA ASP A 58 -9.30 -0.55 -9.38
C ASP A 58 -8.51 -0.73 -8.08
N PHE A 59 -7.20 -0.56 -8.19
CA PHE A 59 -6.26 -0.65 -7.09
C PHE A 59 -5.88 0.75 -6.61
N VAL A 60 -6.71 1.29 -5.71
CA VAL A 60 -6.55 2.67 -5.20
C VAL A 60 -5.53 2.73 -4.08
N GLY A 61 -4.56 3.63 -4.12
CA GLY A 61 -3.55 3.79 -3.07
C GLY A 61 -2.84 5.14 -3.10
N TYR A 62 -2.15 5.48 -2.01
CA TYR A 62 -1.34 6.71 -1.92
C TYR A 62 0.08 6.38 -2.35
N ASN A 63 0.64 7.12 -3.31
CA ASN A 63 1.90 6.77 -3.99
C ASN A 63 1.87 5.40 -4.69
N VAL A 64 0.69 4.95 -5.14
CA VAL A 64 0.49 3.58 -5.64
C VAL A 64 1.31 3.28 -6.89
N LEU A 65 1.61 4.28 -7.71
CA LEU A 65 2.45 4.09 -8.91
C LEU A 65 3.88 3.70 -8.53
N SER A 66 4.41 4.30 -7.45
CA SER A 66 5.73 3.95 -6.92
C SER A 66 5.71 2.54 -6.31
N ASP A 67 4.63 2.19 -5.61
CA ASP A 67 4.43 0.84 -5.09
C ASP A 67 4.39 -0.21 -6.20
N CYS A 68 3.68 0.08 -7.30
CA CYS A 68 3.61 -0.81 -8.47
C CYS A 68 4.98 -1.02 -9.13
N SER A 69 5.77 0.06 -9.28
CA SER A 69 7.14 -0.04 -9.78
C SER A 69 7.99 -0.99 -8.93
N LYS A 70 7.96 -0.82 -7.61
CA LYS A 70 8.70 -1.69 -6.68
C LYS A 70 8.21 -3.14 -6.70
N LEU A 71 6.90 -3.36 -6.75
CA LEU A 71 6.31 -4.70 -6.82
C LEU A 71 6.71 -5.42 -8.13
N SER A 72 6.74 -4.70 -9.24
CA SER A 72 7.22 -5.21 -10.52
C SER A 72 8.71 -5.55 -10.47
N ALA A 73 9.55 -4.61 -10.01
CA ALA A 73 11.00 -4.79 -9.96
C ALA A 73 11.44 -5.96 -9.05
N HIS A 74 10.81 -6.13 -7.89
CA HIS A 74 11.23 -7.14 -6.91
C HIS A 74 10.48 -8.48 -7.00
N TYR A 75 9.27 -8.50 -7.56
CA TYR A 75 8.41 -9.69 -7.55
C TYR A 75 7.78 -10.00 -8.91
N GLY A 76 8.06 -9.19 -9.94
CA GLY A 76 7.44 -9.31 -11.26
C GLY A 76 5.93 -9.07 -11.27
N LEU A 77 5.37 -8.52 -10.18
CA LEU A 77 3.93 -8.32 -10.06
C LEU A 77 3.50 -7.06 -10.80
N ARG A 78 2.55 -7.23 -11.72
CA ARG A 78 1.89 -6.13 -12.42
C ARG A 78 0.55 -5.86 -11.76
N VAL A 79 0.24 -4.57 -11.59
CA VAL A 79 -1.08 -4.10 -11.16
C VAL A 79 -1.74 -3.45 -12.37
N ALA A 80 -2.88 -3.97 -12.82
CA ALA A 80 -3.49 -3.56 -14.09
C ALA A 80 -4.10 -2.14 -14.04
N CYS A 81 -4.88 -1.85 -13.01
CA CYS A 81 -5.59 -0.57 -12.87
C CYS A 81 -5.22 0.16 -11.56
N PRO A 82 -3.97 0.64 -11.39
CA PRO A 82 -3.59 1.42 -10.21
C PRO A 82 -4.18 2.83 -10.28
N GLN A 83 -4.84 3.26 -9.19
CA GLN A 83 -5.45 4.60 -9.09
C GLN A 83 -4.78 5.41 -7.98
N GLU A 84 -4.04 6.46 -8.35
CA GLU A 84 -3.35 7.33 -7.39
C GLU A 84 -4.33 8.21 -6.62
N LEU A 85 -4.33 8.09 -5.28
CA LEU A 85 -5.27 8.80 -4.40
C LEU A 85 -5.28 10.31 -4.62
N ARG A 86 -4.11 10.93 -4.76
CA ARG A 86 -3.99 12.36 -5.02
C ARG A 86 -4.68 12.80 -6.30
N LYS A 87 -4.66 11.95 -7.32
CA LYS A 87 -5.32 12.21 -8.61
C LYS A 87 -6.83 12.01 -8.50
N VAL A 88 -7.29 10.90 -7.91
CA VAL A 88 -8.72 10.60 -7.80
C VAL A 88 -9.45 11.58 -6.88
N THR A 89 -8.79 12.06 -5.82
CA THR A 89 -9.36 13.06 -4.90
C THR A 89 -9.27 14.49 -5.45
N GLY A 90 -8.38 14.75 -6.41
CA GLY A 90 -8.08 16.11 -6.88
C GLY A 90 -7.33 16.97 -5.86
N MET A 91 -6.77 16.38 -4.79
CA MET A 91 -6.21 17.13 -3.65
C MET A 91 -4.69 17.37 -3.72
N GLY A 92 -4.08 17.26 -4.90
CA GLY A 92 -2.68 17.62 -5.11
C GLY A 92 -1.72 16.93 -4.13
N ASN A 93 -0.90 17.68 -3.41
CA ASN A 93 0.09 17.16 -2.44
C ASN A 93 -0.46 16.94 -1.01
N ALA A 94 -1.78 16.95 -0.83
CA ALA A 94 -2.38 16.70 0.47
C ALA A 94 -1.98 15.31 1.01
N SER A 95 -1.85 15.20 2.34
CA SER A 95 -1.66 13.90 2.99
C SER A 95 -2.93 13.06 2.91
N MET A 96 -2.79 11.75 3.10
CA MET A 96 -3.95 10.86 3.19
C MET A 96 -4.86 11.24 4.38
N GLU A 97 -4.30 11.74 5.48
CA GLU A 97 -5.03 12.27 6.63
C GLU A 97 -5.92 13.46 6.23
N SER A 98 -5.35 14.44 5.50
CA SER A 98 -6.11 15.59 5.02
C SER A 98 -7.20 15.17 4.03
N MET A 99 -6.94 14.19 3.16
CA MET A 99 -7.97 13.64 2.28
C MET A 99 -9.09 12.96 3.07
N ALA A 100 -8.76 12.13 4.06
CA ALA A 100 -9.75 11.44 4.88
C ALA A 100 -10.65 12.44 5.62
N GLU A 101 -10.10 13.54 6.11
CA GLU A 101 -10.87 14.59 6.75
C GLU A 101 -11.77 15.33 5.76
N GLN A 102 -11.25 15.79 4.62
CA GLN A 102 -12.03 16.62 3.69
C GLN A 102 -13.06 15.83 2.87
N VAL A 103 -12.74 14.59 2.49
CA VAL A 103 -13.57 13.77 1.60
C VAL A 103 -14.53 12.88 2.38
N LEU A 104 -14.09 12.31 3.51
CA LEU A 104 -14.86 11.36 4.31
C LEU A 104 -15.40 11.96 5.61
N GLY A 105 -14.95 13.16 6.01
CA GLY A 105 -15.28 13.75 7.31
C GLY A 105 -14.58 13.05 8.50
N TRP A 106 -13.60 12.19 8.24
CA TRP A 106 -12.93 11.40 9.27
C TRP A 106 -11.81 12.21 9.92
N ARG A 107 -12.16 12.90 11.00
CA ARG A 107 -11.19 13.65 11.81
C ARG A 107 -10.33 12.70 12.65
N GLY A 108 -9.09 13.10 12.89
CA GLY A 108 -8.18 12.38 13.79
C GLY A 108 -7.53 11.13 13.20
N VAL A 109 -7.70 10.86 11.90
CA VAL A 109 -6.86 9.88 11.19
C VAL A 109 -5.41 10.34 11.29
N LYS A 110 -4.55 9.51 11.87
CA LYS A 110 -3.13 9.79 12.07
C LYS A 110 -2.30 8.55 11.78
N LYS A 111 -1.32 8.67 10.89
CA LYS A 111 -0.29 7.65 10.72
C LYS A 111 0.71 7.73 11.87
N ALA A 112 0.87 6.63 12.59
CA ALA A 112 1.96 6.50 13.55
C ALA A 112 3.30 6.38 12.80
N GLU A 113 3.98 7.51 12.58
CA GLU A 113 5.24 7.58 11.80
C GLU A 113 6.29 6.56 12.25
N ARG A 114 6.46 6.39 13.57
CA ARG A 114 7.38 5.39 14.14
C ARG A 114 7.07 3.95 13.70
N VAL A 115 5.81 3.62 13.44
CA VAL A 115 5.41 2.30 12.94
C VAL A 115 5.67 2.20 11.45
N GLY A 116 5.34 3.24 10.68
CA GLY A 116 5.62 3.31 9.24
C GLY A 116 7.11 3.19 8.93
N ALA A 117 7.97 3.84 9.72
CA ALA A 117 9.42 3.78 9.61
C ALA A 117 10.07 2.55 10.28
N GLY A 118 9.27 1.61 10.80
CA GLY A 118 9.77 0.44 11.53
C GLY A 118 10.35 -0.65 10.64
N ASN A 119 10.86 -1.72 11.27
CA ASN A 119 11.31 -2.91 10.56
C ASN A 119 10.11 -3.75 10.10
N TRP A 120 9.81 -3.70 8.80
CA TRP A 120 8.74 -4.47 8.16
C TRP A 120 9.19 -5.85 7.67
N ASN A 121 10.50 -6.13 7.68
CA ASN A 121 11.07 -7.42 7.28
C ASN A 121 11.20 -8.42 8.45
N VAL A 122 10.45 -8.19 9.54
CA VAL A 122 10.35 -9.13 10.66
C VAL A 122 9.64 -10.41 10.25
N SER A 123 9.92 -11.52 10.93
CA SER A 123 9.26 -12.81 10.69
C SER A 123 7.75 -12.73 10.93
N THR A 124 7.35 -12.10 12.04
CA THR A 124 5.95 -11.92 12.44
C THR A 124 5.70 -10.44 12.70
N LEU A 125 4.73 -9.84 12.00
CA LEU A 125 4.35 -8.46 12.23
C LEU A 125 3.72 -8.28 13.62
N SER A 126 4.07 -7.18 14.28
CA SER A 126 3.37 -6.80 15.52
C SER A 126 1.91 -6.41 15.24
N LYS A 127 1.04 -6.50 16.26
CA LYS A 127 -0.34 -6.01 16.16
C LYS A 127 -0.42 -4.54 15.74
N LYS A 128 0.55 -3.72 16.13
CA LYS A 128 0.64 -2.30 15.74
C LYS A 128 0.91 -2.15 14.23
N GLN A 129 1.86 -2.92 13.68
CA GLN A 129 2.14 -2.94 12.24
C GLN A 129 0.96 -3.44 11.42
N VAL A 130 0.32 -4.53 11.85
CA VAL A 130 -0.87 -5.06 11.16
C VAL A 130 -1.99 -4.02 11.14
N ARG A 131 -2.28 -3.37 12.28
CA ARG A 131 -3.29 -2.31 12.35
C ARG A 131 -2.93 -1.10 11.48
N TYR A 132 -1.68 -0.67 11.50
CA TYR A 132 -1.21 0.44 10.68
C TYR A 132 -1.41 0.15 9.19
N ALA A 133 -0.93 -0.99 8.72
CA ALA A 133 -0.98 -1.36 7.30
C ALA A 133 -2.43 -1.61 6.82
N ALA A 134 -3.27 -2.21 7.68
CA ALA A 134 -4.69 -2.36 7.39
C ALA A 134 -5.43 -1.00 7.35
N ALA A 135 -5.17 -0.11 8.31
CA ALA A 135 -5.79 1.22 8.33
C ALA A 135 -5.42 2.05 7.09
N ASP A 136 -4.17 1.98 6.65
CA ASP A 136 -3.69 2.66 5.45
C ASP A 136 -4.45 2.20 4.19
N ALA A 137 -4.57 0.88 4.00
CA ALA A 137 -5.35 0.31 2.91
C ALA A 137 -6.86 0.58 3.03
N PHE A 138 -7.38 0.63 4.25
CA PHE A 138 -8.80 0.89 4.54
C PHE A 138 -9.19 2.32 4.19
N VAL A 139 -8.42 3.32 4.63
CA VAL A 139 -8.65 4.72 4.28
C VAL A 139 -8.56 4.90 2.76
N ALA A 140 -7.56 4.30 2.12
CA ALA A 140 -7.43 4.33 0.67
C ALA A 140 -8.66 3.74 -0.06
N TYR A 141 -9.20 2.63 0.43
CA TYR A 141 -10.40 2.00 -0.13
C TYR A 141 -11.61 2.96 -0.06
N TYR A 142 -11.89 3.55 1.10
CA TYR A 142 -13.06 4.42 1.27
C TYR A 142 -12.93 5.74 0.50
N LEU A 143 -11.71 6.32 0.42
CA LEU A 143 -11.44 7.45 -0.47
C LEU A 143 -11.70 7.08 -1.93
N GLY A 144 -11.23 5.91 -2.36
CA GLY A 144 -11.50 5.38 -3.70
C GLY A 144 -12.99 5.25 -3.98
N VAL A 145 -13.75 4.60 -3.10
CA VAL A 145 -15.21 4.44 -3.23
C VAL A 145 -15.95 5.77 -3.31
N LYS A 146 -15.46 6.81 -2.62
CA LYS A 146 -16.09 8.13 -2.62
C LYS A 146 -15.78 8.95 -3.88
N CYS A 147 -14.63 8.73 -4.50
CA CYS A 147 -14.09 9.59 -5.55
C CYS A 147 -14.09 8.96 -6.96
N LEU A 148 -14.06 7.64 -7.07
CA LEU A 148 -14.23 6.93 -8.34
C LEU A 148 -15.73 6.83 -8.66
N LYS A 149 -16.09 7.17 -9.90
CA LYS A 149 -17.47 7.15 -10.41
C LYS A 149 -17.77 5.84 -11.10
#